data_AF-A0A800A388-F1
#
_entry.id   AF-A0A800A388-F1
#
_cell.length_a   1.000
_cell.length_b   1.000
_cell.length_c   1.000
_cell.angle_alpha   90.00
_cell.angle_beta   90.00
_cell.angle_gamma   90.00
#
_symmetry.space_group_name_H-M   'P 1'
#
loop_
_entity.id
_entity.type
_entity.pdbx_description
1 polymer ?
#
loop_
_entity_poly.entity_id
_entity_poly.type
_entity_poly.pdbx_seq_one_letter_code
_entity_poly.pdbx_strand_id
1 'polypeptide(L)'
;MMLKVRRELCLGCGLCAENCPTGAISIRWGEATIDQSRCTQCRLCLNLCPQGAIIELAPVSRGELQATISSLKEMASNLVERIEALKKRSQGG
;
A
#
# COMPACT_ATOMS: atom_id res chain seq x y z
N MET A 1 -12.35 3.30 4.81
CA MET A 1 -11.25 3.06 3.83
C MET A 1 -11.28 4.19 2.82
N MET A 2 -10.18 4.57 2.20
CA MET A 2 -10.14 5.65 1.20
C MET A 2 -9.19 5.30 0.05
N LEU A 3 -9.51 5.73 -1.17
CA LEU A 3 -8.62 5.53 -2.31
C LEU A 3 -7.68 6.73 -2.44
N LYS A 4 -6.39 6.48 -2.66
CA LYS A 4 -5.36 7.52 -2.78
C LYS A 4 -4.49 7.28 -4.01
N VAL A 5 -4.04 8.37 -4.62
CA VAL A 5 -3.07 8.34 -5.71
C VAL A 5 -1.66 8.49 -5.13
N ARG A 6 -0.77 7.56 -5.49
CA ARG A 6 0.68 7.66 -5.34
C ARG A 6 1.23 8.46 -6.51
N ARG A 7 1.57 9.70 -6.23
CA ARG A 7 1.96 10.70 -7.23
C ARG A 7 3.18 10.26 -8.01
N GLU A 8 4.13 9.67 -7.29
CA GLU A 8 5.39 9.14 -7.80
C GLU A 8 5.25 8.02 -8.83
N LEU A 9 4.08 7.35 -8.89
CA LEU A 9 3.78 6.32 -9.89
C LEU A 9 2.75 6.78 -10.94
N CYS A 10 2.11 7.93 -10.75
CA CYS A 10 1.05 8.39 -11.63
C CYS A 10 1.65 9.05 -12.87
N LEU A 11 1.37 8.49 -14.04
CA LEU A 11 1.80 9.05 -15.33
C LEU A 11 0.75 9.97 -15.98
N GLY A 12 -0.36 10.25 -15.29
CA GLY A 12 -1.40 11.14 -15.82
C GLY A 12 -2.20 10.60 -17.01
N CYS A 13 -2.16 9.29 -17.29
CA CYS A 13 -2.70 8.71 -18.53
C CYS A 13 -4.22 8.77 -18.71
N GLY A 14 -4.99 9.20 -17.71
CA GLY A 14 -6.44 9.42 -17.85
C GLY A 14 -7.35 8.18 -17.71
N LEU A 15 -6.84 6.95 -17.90
CA LEU A 15 -7.66 5.72 -17.88
C LEU A 15 -8.60 5.59 -16.66
N CYS A 16 -8.11 5.95 -15.47
CA CYS A 16 -8.90 5.92 -14.24
C CYS A 16 -10.01 6.99 -14.19
N ALA A 17 -9.79 8.14 -14.82
CA ALA A 17 -10.77 9.21 -14.93
C ALA A 17 -11.87 8.86 -15.93
N GLU A 18 -11.48 8.37 -17.11
CA GLU A 18 -12.41 7.97 -18.19
C GLU A 18 -13.39 6.87 -17.75
N ASN A 19 -12.92 5.94 -16.92
CA ASN A 19 -13.70 4.78 -16.48
C ASN A 19 -14.34 4.97 -15.10
N CYS A 20 -14.23 6.15 -14.47
CA CYS A 20 -14.85 6.36 -13.17
C CYS A 20 -16.38 6.53 -13.34
N PRO A 21 -17.22 5.61 -12.84
CA PRO A 21 -18.67 5.65 -13.10
C PRO A 21 -19.36 6.86 -12.45
N THR A 22 -18.77 7.41 -11.40
CA THR A 22 -19.26 8.62 -10.73
C THR A 22 -18.50 9.88 -11.15
N GLY A 23 -17.55 9.74 -12.08
CA GLY A 23 -16.64 10.79 -12.53
C GLY A 23 -15.74 11.37 -11.43
N ALA A 24 -15.61 10.70 -10.29
CA ALA A 24 -14.90 11.20 -9.11
C ALA A 24 -13.40 11.44 -9.34
N ILE A 25 -12.83 10.96 -10.46
CA ILE A 25 -11.41 11.08 -10.77
C ILE A 25 -11.23 12.07 -11.92
N SER A 26 -10.28 12.99 -11.77
CA SER A 26 -9.90 13.96 -12.82
C SER A 26 -8.38 14.01 -12.97
N ILE A 27 -7.88 14.36 -14.15
CA ILE A 27 -6.44 14.62 -14.37
C ILE A 27 -6.20 16.12 -14.23
N ARG A 28 -5.29 16.51 -13.34
CA ARG A 28 -4.86 17.90 -13.13
C ARG A 28 -3.34 17.93 -13.08
N TRP A 29 -2.71 18.80 -13.87
CA TRP A 29 -1.26 18.95 -13.90
C TRP A 29 -0.50 17.64 -14.17
N GLY A 30 -1.07 16.75 -14.99
CA GLY A 30 -0.48 15.44 -15.28
C GLY A 30 -0.66 14.40 -14.17
N GLU A 31 -1.49 14.66 -13.16
CA GLU A 31 -1.74 13.73 -12.04
C GLU A 31 -3.24 13.45 -11.87
N ALA A 32 -3.59 12.21 -11.53
CA ALA A 32 -4.94 11.86 -11.13
C ALA A 32 -5.28 12.43 -9.74
N THR A 33 -6.43 13.06 -9.61
CA THR A 33 -7.00 13.56 -8.35
C THR A 33 -8.37 12.90 -8.12
N ILE A 34 -8.59 12.38 -6.92
CA ILE A 34 -9.83 11.69 -6.53
C ILE A 34 -10.65 12.60 -5.60
N ASP A 35 -11.86 12.95 -6.02
CA ASP A 35 -12.88 13.57 -5.16
C ASP A 35 -13.51 12.50 -4.26
N GLN A 36 -13.13 12.52 -2.98
CA GLN A 36 -13.60 11.55 -2.00
C GLN A 36 -15.10 11.67 -1.69
N SER A 37 -15.71 12.84 -1.92
CA SER A 37 -17.16 13.03 -1.68
C SER A 37 -18.02 12.31 -2.73
N ARG A 38 -17.45 12.05 -3.91
CA ARG A 38 -18.11 11.39 -5.04
C ARG A 38 -17.64 9.96 -5.28
N CYS A 39 -16.56 9.55 -4.62
CA CYS A 39 -16.01 8.21 -4.76
C CYS A 39 -16.88 7.19 -4.00
N THR A 40 -17.50 6.27 -4.73
CA THR A 40 -18.30 5.17 -4.15
C THR A 40 -17.47 3.94 -3.79
N GLN A 41 -16.14 4.03 -3.94
CA GLN A 41 -15.20 2.95 -3.64
C GLN A 41 -15.48 1.66 -4.43
N CYS A 42 -15.92 1.79 -5.69
CA CYS A 42 -16.17 0.65 -6.59
C CYS A 42 -14.91 -0.11 -7.00
N ARG A 43 -13.71 0.42 -6.69
CA ARG A 43 -12.38 -0.18 -6.91
C ARG A 43 -11.98 -0.44 -8.37
N LEU A 44 -12.80 -0.05 -9.35
CA LEU A 44 -12.48 -0.19 -10.77
C LEU A 44 -11.15 0.47 -11.15
N CYS A 45 -10.89 1.65 -10.61
CA CYS A 45 -9.65 2.40 -10.87
C CYS A 45 -8.38 1.71 -10.34
N LEU A 46 -8.49 0.80 -9.36
CA LEU A 46 -7.36 0.00 -8.86
C LEU A 46 -6.87 -0.96 -9.95
N ASN A 47 -7.82 -1.64 -10.61
CA ASN A 47 -7.51 -2.63 -11.64
C ASN A 47 -7.09 -1.99 -12.97
N LEU A 48 -7.63 -0.81 -13.28
CA LEU A 48 -7.36 -0.11 -14.53
C LEU A 48 -6.04 0.65 -14.55
N CYS A 49 -5.46 0.96 -13.39
CA CYS A 49 -4.23 1.73 -13.35
C CYS A 49 -3.02 0.84 -13.71
N PRO A 50 -2.40 1.00 -14.89
CA PRO A 50 -1.31 0.11 -15.31
C PRO A 50 -0.06 0.24 -14.42
N GLN A 51 0.09 1.37 -13.75
CA GLN A 51 1.20 1.65 -12.83
C GLN A 51 0.92 1.22 -11.38
N GLY A 52 -0.31 0.78 -11.07
CA GLY A 52 -0.72 0.56 -9.68
C GLY A 52 -0.56 1.82 -8.82
N ALA A 53 -0.80 3.00 -9.41
CA ALA A 53 -0.66 4.28 -8.74
C ALA A 53 -1.83 4.58 -7.80
N ILE A 54 -2.97 3.92 -7.96
CA ILE A 54 -4.12 4.08 -7.05
C ILE A 54 -4.07 2.97 -6.02
N ILE A 55 -4.13 3.33 -4.75
CA ILE A 55 -4.08 2.40 -3.60
C ILE A 55 -5.27 2.60 -2.69
N GLU A 56 -5.61 1.55 -1.94
CA GLU A 56 -6.59 1.62 -0.87
C GLU A 56 -5.87 1.80 0.48
N LEU A 57 -6.22 2.87 1.20
CA LEU A 57 -5.79 3.09 2.56
C LEU A 57 -6.88 2.59 3.52
N ALA A 58 -6.52 1.56 4.29
CA ALA A 58 -7.27 1.15 5.46
C ALA A 58 -6.70 1.88 6.69
N PRO A 59 -7.53 2.62 7.45
CA PRO A 59 -7.08 3.15 8.72
C PRO A 59 -6.78 1.98 9.67
N VAL A 60 -5.65 2.06 10.36
CA VAL A 60 -5.27 1.14 11.43
C VAL A 60 -5.20 1.92 12.74
N SER A 61 -5.66 1.32 13.83
CA SER A 61 -5.54 1.92 15.14
C SER A 61 -4.09 1.89 15.63
N ARG A 62 -3.74 2.81 16.53
CA ARG A 62 -2.44 2.80 17.21
C ARG A 62 -2.20 1.47 17.94
N GLY A 63 -3.24 0.88 18.52
CA GLY A 63 -3.17 -0.41 19.20
C GLY A 63 -2.82 -1.56 18.27
N GLU A 64 -3.51 -1.67 17.13
CA GLU A 64 -3.23 -2.70 16.11
C GLU A 64 -1.83 -2.56 15.52
N LEU A 65 -1.40 -1.32 15.25
CA LEU A 65 -0.05 -1.05 14.77
C LEU A 65 1.01 -1.44 15.81
N GLN A 66 0.79 -1.07 17.08
CA GLN A 66 1.69 -1.41 18.19
C GLN A 66 1.82 -2.92 18.35
N ALA A 67 0.69 -3.64 18.35
CA ALA A 67 0.67 -5.10 18.46
C ALA A 67 1.46 -5.76 17.32
N THR A 68 1.22 -5.33 16.08
CA THR A 68 1.95 -5.85 14.90
C THR A 68 3.45 -5.59 15.02
N ILE A 69 3.86 -4.38 15.42
CA ILE A 69 5.28 -4.03 15.59
C ILE A 69 5.94 -4.88 16.68
N SER A 70 5.26 -5.09 17.81
CA SER A 70 5.79 -5.93 18.90
C SER A 70 6.03 -7.36 18.43
N SER A 71 5.05 -7.97 17.75
CA SER A 71 5.21 -9.34 17.22
C SER A 71 6.32 -9.45 16.17
N LEU A 72 6.45 -8.44 15.28
CA LEU A 72 7.54 -8.41 14.30
C LEU A 72 8.92 -8.31 14.97
N LYS A 73 9.05 -7.52 16.04
CA LYS A 73 10.30 -7.41 16.80
C LYS A 73 10.68 -8.74 17.45
N GLU A 74 9.72 -9.41 18.09
CA GLU A 74 9.96 -10.73 18.71
C GLU A 74 10.36 -11.78 17.68
N MET A 75 9.66 -11.84 16.54
CA MET A 75 10.02 -12.75 15.45
C MET A 75 11.43 -12.46 14.91
N ALA A 76 11.80 -11.19 14.75
CA ALA A 76 13.14 -10.82 14.31
C ALA A 76 14.21 -11.26 15.30
N SER A 77 14.02 -11.02 16.60
CA SER A 77 14.95 -11.48 17.65
C SER A 77 15.12 -12.99 17.63
N ASN A 78 14.01 -13.74 17.56
CA ASN A 78 14.03 -15.21 17.49
C ASN A 78 14.79 -15.72 16.27
N LEU A 79 14.64 -15.07 15.11
CA LEU A 79 15.37 -15.45 13.89
C LEU A 79 16.87 -15.18 14.02
N VAL A 80 17.26 -14.04 14.60
CA VAL A 80 18.68 -13.69 14.83
C VAL A 80 19.36 -14.72 15.72
N GLU A 81 18.75 -15.08 16.85
CA GLU A 81 19.29 -16.09 17.76
C GLU A 81 19.48 -17.45 17.08
N ARG A 82 18.50 -17.86 16.26
CA ARG A 82 18.59 -19.10 15.48
C ARG A 82 19.73 -19.05 14.46
N ILE A 83 19.92 -17.93 13.76
CA ILE A 83 21.01 -17.76 12.79
C ILE A 83 22.37 -17.85 13.50
N GLU A 84 22.52 -17.22 14.66
CA GLU A 84 23.76 -17.30 15.45
C GLU A 84 24.05 -18.71 15.92
N ALA A 85 23.03 -19.43 16.38
CA ALA A 85 23.18 -20.84 16.77
C ALA A 85 23.60 -21.73 15.58
N LEU A 86 23.07 -21.48 14.38
CA LEU A 86 23.48 -22.20 13.17
C LEU A 86 24.91 -21.87 12.76
N LYS A 87 25.33 -20.60 12.84
CA LYS A 87 26.72 -20.18 12.57
C LYS A 87 27.71 -20.89 13.49
N LYS A 88 27.39 -21.00 14.78
CA LYS A 88 28.23 -21.74 15.76
C LYS A 88 28.38 -23.21 15.39
N ARG A 89 27.32 -23.85 14.87
CA ARG A 89 27.38 -25.26 14.39
C ARG A 89 28.23 -25.42 13.14
N SER A 90 28.25 -24.42 12.25
CA SER A 90 29.09 -24.45 11.04
C SER A 90 30.58 -24.16 11.26
N GLN A 91 30.96 -23.57 12.40
CA GLN A 91 32.36 -23.25 12.74
C GLN A 91 33.06 -24.30 13.62
N GLY A 92 32.36 -25.39 13.96
CA GLY A 92 32.88 -26.47 14.81
C GLY A 92 33.26 -27.75 14.04
N GLY A 93 33.50 -27.66 12.74
CA GLY A 93 33.92 -28.77 11.87
C GLY A 93 35.31 -28.53 11.30
#